data_AF-A0A429F3U6-F1
#
_entry.id   AF-A0A429F3U6-F1
#
_cell.length_a   1.000
_cell.length_b   1.000
_cell.length_c   1.000
_cell.angle_alpha   90.00
_cell.angle_beta   90.00
_cell.angle_gamma   90.00
#
_symmetry.space_group_name_H-M   'P 1'
#
loop_
_entity.id
_entity.type
_entity.pdbx_description
1 polymer ?
#
loop_
_entity_poly.entity_id
_entity_poly.type
_entity_poly.pdbx_seq_one_letter_code
_entity_poly.pdbx_strand_id
1 'polypeptide(L)'
;MREDHRVIFGKKKSLAEALQETLESRGSGVGMLVEALVRVDKSGDAAEIAAAFEKITETPALIATLDEYWRNERALDELALSLRVGKAGLLATAIVASHRNGRMRELAVTRLLAKPCPATLPFLLLRMTDWASPVSDVARAGVIRLLHDDPATYLRPAAETMLHLGRRRRGGFGVRQLYAAAYDVPAEVLERLMCSVNSAVPRFAFEVRTRRGDLKLDDLVRLALTHSDKGIRVRAGEAVARDAVWTGRVDVLRKLAACRHGEVRISALTGLARLGHWEEIAGLLDDRSTLIRALARDATRRTGVDAVVWYRSAVSVANPSLGAIAGFAESGRAEDGRLLYPLLRHPVARVRAQAVGALRILDAVPVDSVRPMVEDPSRRVVRAALKALGTQV
;
A
#
# COMPACT_ATOMS: atom_id res chain seq x y z
N MET A 1 51.92 -30.25 -31.79
CA MET A 1 50.59 -29.61 -31.93
C MET A 1 49.61 -30.27 -30.98
N ARG A 2 49.34 -29.63 -29.85
CA ARG A 2 48.07 -29.68 -29.11
C ARG A 2 48.14 -28.62 -28.02
N GLU A 3 47.16 -27.74 -28.09
CA GLU A 3 47.09 -26.42 -27.47
C GLU A 3 46.82 -26.44 -25.96
N ASP A 4 47.32 -25.37 -25.36
CA ASP A 4 46.91 -24.77 -24.11
C ASP A 4 45.39 -24.65 -23.96
N HIS A 5 44.87 -25.21 -22.86
CA HIS A 5 43.63 -24.74 -22.25
C HIS A 5 43.94 -24.08 -20.91
N ARG A 6 44.39 -22.82 -21.03
CA ARG A 6 44.33 -21.85 -19.93
C ARG A 6 42.86 -21.61 -19.57
N VAL A 7 42.50 -22.08 -18.38
CA VAL A 7 41.26 -21.76 -17.67
C VAL A 7 41.10 -20.24 -17.60
N ILE A 8 40.01 -19.74 -18.20
CA ILE A 8 39.59 -18.34 -18.14
C ILE A 8 39.07 -18.06 -16.72
N PHE A 9 39.88 -17.41 -15.88
CA PHE A 9 39.39 -16.81 -14.64
C PHE A 9 38.51 -15.61 -15.00
N GLY A 10 37.20 -15.84 -15.08
CA GLY A 10 36.21 -14.77 -15.14
C GLY A 10 36.32 -13.86 -13.91
N LYS A 11 36.31 -12.54 -14.14
CA LYS A 11 36.35 -11.50 -13.11
C LYS A 11 35.30 -11.83 -12.04
N LYS A 12 35.69 -11.94 -10.77
CA LYS A 12 34.77 -12.21 -9.65
C LYS A 12 33.74 -11.09 -9.58
N LYS A 13 32.45 -11.42 -9.79
CA LYS A 13 31.34 -10.46 -9.69
C LYS A 13 31.26 -9.87 -8.28
N SER A 14 30.86 -8.60 -8.22
CA SER A 14 30.47 -7.90 -7.00
C SER A 14 29.16 -8.48 -6.45
N LEU A 15 28.86 -8.19 -5.18
CA LEU A 15 27.60 -8.62 -4.55
C LEU A 15 26.36 -8.08 -5.29
N ALA A 16 26.41 -6.82 -5.74
CA ALA A 16 25.30 -6.20 -6.44
C ALA A 16 25.04 -6.86 -7.80
N GLU A 17 26.09 -7.14 -8.57
CA GLU A 17 25.97 -7.84 -9.87
C GLU A 17 25.43 -9.27 -9.67
N ALA A 18 25.94 -10.00 -8.68
CA ALA A 18 25.48 -11.36 -8.39
C ALA A 18 24.02 -11.40 -7.93
N LEU A 19 23.59 -10.41 -7.14
CA LEU A 19 22.19 -10.29 -6.73
C LEU A 19 21.28 -9.97 -7.91
N GLN A 20 21.65 -8.99 -8.74
CA GLN A 20 20.87 -8.60 -9.91
C GLN A 20 20.69 -9.79 -10.87
N GLU A 21 21.77 -10.49 -11.19
CA GLU A 21 21.72 -11.68 -12.05
C GLU A 21 20.86 -12.80 -11.44
N THR A 22 20.95 -13.02 -10.13
CA THR A 22 20.10 -14.00 -9.44
C THR A 22 18.62 -13.67 -9.63
N LEU A 23 18.25 -12.39 -9.54
CA LEU A 23 16.86 -11.94 -9.71
C LEU A 23 16.40 -12.03 -11.17
N GLU A 24 17.22 -11.57 -12.12
CA GLU A 24 16.90 -11.62 -13.56
C GLU A 24 16.78 -13.07 -14.07
N SER A 25 17.66 -13.95 -13.59
CA SER A 25 17.69 -15.38 -13.94
C SER A 25 16.75 -16.26 -13.11
N ARG A 26 15.89 -15.65 -12.28
CA ARG A 26 14.93 -16.32 -11.40
C ARG A 26 15.55 -17.43 -10.53
N GLY A 27 16.72 -17.16 -9.97
CA GLY A 27 17.42 -18.05 -9.05
C GLY A 27 18.55 -18.86 -9.67
N SER A 28 18.72 -18.87 -10.98
CA SER A 28 19.81 -19.65 -11.62
C SER A 28 21.20 -19.13 -11.23
N GLY A 29 21.33 -17.82 -10.98
CA GLY A 29 22.56 -17.19 -10.49
C GLY A 29 22.83 -17.31 -8.98
N VAL A 30 21.97 -18.02 -8.23
CA VAL A 30 22.02 -17.97 -6.75
C VAL A 30 23.33 -18.50 -6.17
N GLY A 31 23.99 -19.47 -6.81
CA GLY A 31 25.31 -19.94 -6.40
C GLY A 31 26.36 -18.83 -6.37
N MET A 32 26.40 -17.97 -7.40
CA MET A 32 27.32 -16.81 -7.44
C MET A 32 27.01 -15.79 -6.34
N LEU A 33 25.73 -15.59 -6.03
CA LEU A 33 25.31 -14.74 -4.92
C LEU A 33 25.79 -15.31 -3.57
N VAL A 34 25.63 -16.62 -3.36
CA VAL A 34 26.12 -17.30 -2.14
C VAL A 34 27.64 -17.13 -2.02
N GLU A 35 28.40 -17.36 -3.09
CA GLU A 35 29.85 -17.18 -3.09
C GLU A 35 30.28 -15.74 -2.78
N ALA A 36 29.57 -14.75 -3.31
CA ALA A 36 29.82 -13.34 -3.03
C ALA A 36 29.57 -13.02 -1.55
N LEU A 37 28.46 -13.47 -0.99
CA LEU A 37 28.11 -13.28 0.42
C LEU A 37 29.10 -13.97 1.37
N VAL A 38 29.55 -15.18 1.04
CA VAL A 38 30.55 -15.91 1.82
C VAL A 38 31.91 -15.21 1.80
N ARG A 39 32.27 -14.56 0.69
CA ARG A 39 33.49 -13.77 0.60
C ARG A 39 33.45 -12.55 1.52
N VAL A 40 32.31 -11.85 1.54
CA VAL A 40 32.06 -10.74 2.48
C VAL A 40 32.11 -11.24 3.91
N ASP A 41 31.47 -12.37 4.23
CA ASP A 41 31.48 -12.92 5.59
C ASP A 41 32.91 -13.29 6.06
N LYS A 42 33.76 -13.75 5.13
CA LYS A 42 35.17 -14.09 5.39
C LYS A 42 36.09 -12.87 5.50
N SER A 43 35.72 -11.71 4.96
CA SER A 43 36.54 -10.49 5.13
C SER A 43 36.54 -10.04 6.59
N GLY A 44 35.45 -10.34 7.32
CA GLY A 44 35.27 -9.93 8.71
C GLY A 44 35.02 -8.43 8.87
N ASP A 45 34.91 -7.69 7.76
CA ASP A 45 34.64 -6.26 7.77
C ASP A 45 33.17 -6.02 8.14
N ALA A 46 32.96 -5.38 9.28
CA ALA A 46 31.61 -5.11 9.79
C ALA A 46 30.80 -4.19 8.87
N ALA A 47 31.44 -3.25 8.16
CA ALA A 47 30.77 -2.35 7.23
C ALA A 47 30.34 -3.08 5.96
N GLU A 48 31.20 -3.95 5.41
CA GLU A 48 30.85 -4.78 4.26
C GLU A 48 29.73 -5.77 4.59
N ILE A 49 29.77 -6.40 5.77
CA ILE A 49 28.73 -7.31 6.25
C ILE A 49 27.40 -6.57 6.43
N ALA A 50 27.42 -5.37 7.03
CA ALA A 50 26.22 -4.55 7.21
C ALA A 50 25.62 -4.14 5.85
N ALA A 51 26.45 -3.69 4.91
CA ALA A 51 26.01 -3.34 3.56
C ALA A 51 25.43 -4.55 2.80
N ALA A 52 26.00 -5.73 3.00
CA ALA A 52 25.47 -6.96 2.42
C ALA A 52 24.08 -7.31 2.96
N PHE A 53 23.89 -7.20 4.29
CA PHE A 53 22.56 -7.37 4.90
C PHE A 53 21.56 -6.35 4.36
N GLU A 54 21.91 -5.05 4.38
CA GLU A 54 21.07 -3.99 3.83
C GLU A 54 20.61 -4.32 2.41
N LYS A 55 21.52 -4.85 1.59
CA LYS A 55 21.22 -5.21 0.20
C LYS A 55 20.27 -6.40 0.06
N ILE A 56 20.45 -7.48 0.84
CA ILE A 56 19.62 -8.69 0.73
C ILE A 56 18.32 -8.61 1.53
N THR A 57 18.22 -7.67 2.48
CA THR A 57 17.01 -7.37 3.24
C THR A 57 16.36 -6.05 2.82
N GLU A 58 16.79 -5.47 1.69
CA GLU A 58 16.31 -4.17 1.16
C GLU A 58 14.78 -4.12 1.10
N THR A 59 14.16 -5.25 0.72
CA THR A 59 12.71 -5.40 0.83
C THR A 59 12.33 -6.73 1.49
N PRO A 60 11.20 -6.77 2.23
CA PRO A 60 10.65 -8.01 2.76
C PRO A 60 10.31 -9.07 1.70
N ALA A 61 10.03 -8.64 0.47
CA ALA A 61 9.77 -9.54 -0.65
C ALA A 61 11.06 -10.22 -1.12
N LEU A 62 12.16 -9.46 -1.19
CA LEU A 62 13.45 -9.98 -1.62
C LEU A 62 13.93 -11.13 -0.72
N ILE A 63 13.86 -10.99 0.59
CA ILE A 63 14.29 -12.05 1.51
C ILE A 63 13.46 -13.34 1.37
N ALA A 64 12.16 -13.21 1.13
CA ALA A 64 11.29 -14.37 0.89
C ALA A 64 11.62 -15.05 -0.45
N THR A 65 11.93 -14.28 -1.48
CA THR A 65 12.37 -14.79 -2.79
C THR A 65 13.72 -15.51 -2.69
N LEU A 66 14.69 -14.91 -2.01
CA LEU A 66 16.02 -15.51 -1.82
C LEU A 66 15.95 -16.81 -1.03
N ASP A 67 15.07 -16.91 -0.01
CA ASP A 67 14.85 -18.18 0.71
C ASP A 67 14.41 -19.33 -0.20
N GLU A 68 13.57 -19.03 -1.19
CA GLU A 68 13.08 -20.03 -2.14
C GLU A 68 14.21 -20.48 -3.09
N TYR A 69 15.08 -19.56 -3.51
CA TYR A 69 16.26 -19.89 -4.32
C TYR A 69 17.32 -20.66 -3.55
N TRP A 70 17.68 -20.20 -2.34
CA TRP A 70 18.69 -20.84 -1.51
C TRP A 70 18.32 -22.26 -1.08
N ARG A 71 17.03 -22.56 -0.95
CA ARG A 71 16.60 -23.89 -0.48
C ARG A 71 17.14 -25.03 -1.33
N ASN A 72 17.29 -24.82 -2.64
CA ASN A 72 17.73 -25.86 -3.57
C ASN A 72 19.23 -25.76 -3.92
N GLU A 73 19.92 -24.76 -3.40
CA GLU A 73 21.30 -24.48 -3.76
C GLU A 73 22.27 -25.40 -2.99
N ARG A 74 23.12 -26.11 -3.74
CA ARG A 74 24.07 -27.08 -3.17
C ARG A 74 25.22 -26.40 -2.45
N ALA A 75 25.59 -25.17 -2.83
CA ALA A 75 26.63 -24.40 -2.15
C ALA A 75 26.32 -24.19 -0.64
N LEU A 76 25.05 -24.32 -0.23
CA LEU A 76 24.68 -24.24 1.19
C LEU A 76 25.09 -25.48 2.00
N ASP A 77 25.36 -26.64 1.37
CA ASP A 77 25.80 -27.85 2.09
C ASP A 77 27.18 -27.62 2.75
N GLU A 78 28.11 -26.95 2.06
CA GLU A 78 29.43 -26.62 2.61
C GLU A 78 29.33 -25.60 3.76
N LEU A 79 28.46 -24.60 3.62
CA LEU A 79 28.20 -23.63 4.69
C LEU A 79 27.54 -24.28 5.90
N ALA A 80 26.65 -25.24 5.67
CA ALA A 80 26.03 -26.02 6.73
C ALA A 80 27.06 -26.83 7.52
N LEU A 81 28.05 -27.41 6.86
CA LEU A 81 29.17 -28.08 7.53
C LEU A 81 30.01 -27.10 8.35
N SER A 82 30.34 -25.93 7.79
CA SER A 82 31.06 -24.87 8.51
C SER A 82 30.32 -24.40 9.76
N LEU A 83 28.99 -24.25 9.66
CA LEU A 83 28.13 -23.88 10.80
C LEU A 83 28.17 -24.94 11.91
N ARG A 84 28.13 -26.24 11.56
CA ARG A 84 28.19 -27.33 12.55
C ARG A 84 29.47 -27.31 13.37
N VAL A 85 30.60 -27.03 12.73
CA VAL A 85 31.91 -26.96 13.40
C VAL A 85 32.20 -25.59 14.01
N GLY A 86 31.23 -24.66 13.99
CA GLY A 86 31.33 -23.35 14.63
C GLY A 86 32.22 -22.34 13.90
N LYS A 87 32.47 -22.51 12.60
CA LYS A 87 33.34 -21.65 11.78
C LYS A 87 32.58 -20.71 10.84
N ALA A 88 31.24 -20.79 10.79
CA ALA A 88 30.43 -19.90 9.97
C ALA A 88 30.32 -18.50 10.61
N GLY A 89 30.47 -17.46 9.78
CA GLY A 89 30.20 -16.08 10.15
C GLY A 89 28.70 -15.75 10.14
N LEU A 90 28.38 -14.47 10.26
CA LEU A 90 27.01 -14.01 10.46
C LEU A 90 26.16 -14.16 9.19
N LEU A 91 26.70 -13.78 8.03
CA LEU A 91 26.01 -13.91 6.74
C LEU A 91 25.83 -15.37 6.38
N ALA A 92 26.88 -16.20 6.52
CA ALA A 92 26.79 -17.63 6.25
C ALA A 92 25.73 -18.28 7.15
N THR A 93 25.69 -17.92 8.44
CA THR A 93 24.66 -18.42 9.36
C THR A 93 23.26 -18.00 8.92
N ALA A 94 23.06 -16.75 8.52
CA ALA A 94 21.78 -16.24 8.03
C ALA A 94 21.31 -16.99 6.77
N ILE A 95 22.21 -17.23 5.81
CA ILE A 95 21.89 -17.97 4.57
C ILE A 95 21.58 -19.44 4.86
N VAL A 96 22.31 -20.07 5.79
CA VAL A 96 22.02 -21.46 6.22
C VAL A 96 20.65 -21.57 6.90
N ALA A 97 20.08 -20.47 7.42
CA ALA A 97 18.69 -20.47 7.88
C ALA A 97 17.70 -20.77 6.75
N SER A 98 18.09 -20.71 5.47
CA SER A 98 17.31 -21.09 4.28
C SER A 98 17.60 -22.49 3.73
N HIS A 99 18.45 -23.26 4.39
CA HIS A 99 18.88 -24.59 3.96
C HIS A 99 17.70 -25.60 3.83
N ARG A 100 17.75 -26.53 2.86
CA ARG A 100 16.73 -27.59 2.68
C ARG A 100 16.48 -28.45 3.92
N ASN A 101 17.57 -28.85 4.59
CA ASN A 101 17.53 -29.64 5.83
C ASN A 101 17.05 -28.79 7.02
N GLY A 102 15.91 -29.14 7.59
CA GLY A 102 15.30 -28.43 8.74
C GLY A 102 16.19 -28.39 9.98
N ARG A 103 17.00 -29.42 10.25
CA ARG A 103 17.95 -29.41 11.38
C ARG A 103 19.03 -28.35 11.23
N MET A 104 19.44 -28.06 9.99
CA MET A 104 20.39 -26.98 9.73
C MET A 104 19.75 -25.61 9.89
N ARG A 105 18.49 -25.46 9.50
CA ARG A 105 17.73 -24.22 9.75
C ARG A 105 17.56 -23.97 11.24
N GLU A 106 17.19 -25.00 12.01
CA GLU A 106 17.05 -24.92 13.46
C GLU A 106 18.36 -24.51 14.13
N LEU A 107 19.49 -25.12 13.73
CA LEU A 107 20.82 -24.74 14.23
C LEU A 107 21.16 -23.29 13.89
N ALA A 108 20.92 -22.86 12.64
CA ALA A 108 21.16 -21.49 12.21
C ALA A 108 20.33 -20.49 13.03
N VAL A 109 19.03 -20.73 13.17
CA VAL A 109 18.13 -19.90 13.99
C VAL A 109 18.64 -19.80 15.42
N THR A 110 19.03 -20.93 16.03
CA THR A 110 19.59 -20.95 17.39
C THR A 110 20.85 -20.10 17.50
N ARG A 111 21.74 -20.15 16.51
CA ARG A 111 22.99 -19.37 16.48
C ARG A 111 22.74 -17.88 16.29
N LEU A 112 21.80 -17.51 15.42
CA LEU A 112 21.39 -16.12 15.24
C LEU A 112 20.76 -15.54 16.52
N LEU A 113 19.95 -16.33 17.22
CA LEU A 113 19.33 -15.93 18.49
C LEU A 113 20.32 -15.81 19.65
N ALA A 114 21.47 -16.50 19.59
CA ALA A 114 22.51 -16.37 20.61
C ALA A 114 23.23 -15.02 20.57
N LYS A 115 23.26 -14.35 19.40
CA LYS A 115 23.82 -13.00 19.21
C LYS A 115 22.90 -12.21 18.27
N PRO A 116 21.72 -11.80 18.75
CA PRO A 116 20.70 -11.20 17.91
C PRO A 116 21.12 -9.79 17.47
N CYS A 117 20.78 -9.42 16.24
CA CYS A 117 20.94 -8.06 15.76
C CYS A 117 19.84 -7.72 14.74
N PRO A 118 19.51 -6.44 14.52
CA PRO A 118 18.43 -6.05 13.60
C PRO A 118 18.57 -6.63 12.19
N ALA A 119 19.81 -6.71 11.68
CA ALA A 119 20.11 -7.19 10.34
C ALA A 119 19.73 -8.67 10.11
N THR A 120 19.74 -9.50 11.15
CA THR A 120 19.39 -10.93 11.04
C THR A 120 17.93 -11.22 11.33
N LEU A 121 17.20 -10.24 11.87
CA LEU A 121 15.79 -10.39 12.24
C LEU A 121 14.89 -10.84 11.09
N PRO A 122 15.05 -10.36 9.83
CA PRO A 122 14.21 -10.82 8.71
C PRO A 122 14.28 -12.34 8.49
N PHE A 123 15.44 -12.96 8.69
CA PHE A 123 15.64 -14.41 8.57
C PHE A 123 14.93 -15.15 9.71
N LEU A 124 15.01 -14.64 10.94
CA LEU A 124 14.31 -15.20 12.10
C LEU A 124 12.78 -15.12 11.93
N LEU A 125 12.27 -13.97 11.48
CA LEU A 125 10.84 -13.75 11.21
C LEU A 125 10.32 -14.69 10.11
N LEU A 126 11.11 -14.88 9.06
CA LEU A 126 10.79 -15.86 8.02
C LEU A 126 10.68 -17.27 8.62
N ARG A 127 11.53 -17.65 9.56
CA ARG A 127 11.50 -18.94 10.25
C ARG A 127 10.38 -19.07 11.28
N MET A 128 9.79 -18.00 11.79
CA MET A 128 8.51 -18.10 12.54
C MET A 128 7.36 -18.72 11.72
N THR A 129 7.49 -18.70 10.39
CA THR A 129 6.52 -19.25 9.43
C THR A 129 6.93 -20.61 8.84
N ASP A 130 7.99 -21.24 9.37
CA ASP A 130 8.49 -22.53 8.87
C ASP A 130 7.42 -23.63 8.96
N TRP A 131 7.55 -24.67 8.13
CA TRP A 131 6.66 -25.83 8.19
C TRP A 131 7.10 -26.87 9.21
N ALA A 132 8.40 -26.90 9.54
CA ALA A 132 8.94 -27.78 10.54
C ALA A 132 8.76 -27.13 11.92
N SER A 133 7.92 -27.73 12.77
CA SER A 133 7.67 -27.21 14.12
C SER A 133 8.94 -26.93 14.91
N PRO A 134 9.99 -27.80 14.94
CA PRO A 134 11.21 -27.50 15.67
C PRO A 134 11.87 -26.18 15.26
N VAL A 135 11.86 -25.84 13.97
CA VAL A 135 12.42 -24.58 13.47
C VAL A 135 11.51 -23.41 13.85
N SER A 136 10.20 -23.54 13.63
CA SER A 136 9.28 -22.44 13.90
C SER A 136 9.15 -22.14 15.39
N ASP A 137 9.22 -23.14 16.26
CA ASP A 137 9.04 -22.98 17.70
C ASP A 137 10.23 -22.25 18.31
N VAL A 138 11.46 -22.62 17.94
CA VAL A 138 12.68 -21.91 18.35
C VAL A 138 12.66 -20.47 17.84
N ALA A 139 12.33 -20.25 16.56
CA ALA A 139 12.26 -18.91 15.99
C ALA A 139 11.19 -18.04 16.68
N ARG A 140 10.00 -18.60 16.94
CA ARG A 140 8.91 -17.89 17.61
C ARG A 140 9.28 -17.51 19.03
N ALA A 141 9.76 -18.47 19.83
CA ALA A 141 10.16 -18.20 21.21
C ALA A 141 11.25 -17.13 21.30
N GLY A 142 12.27 -17.22 20.42
CA GLY A 142 13.35 -16.26 20.35
C GLY A 142 12.90 -14.86 19.95
N VAL A 143 12.16 -14.73 18.85
CA VAL A 143 11.72 -13.41 18.36
C VAL A 143 10.72 -12.75 19.31
N ILE A 144 9.81 -13.51 19.93
CA ILE A 144 8.90 -12.95 20.95
C ILE A 144 9.71 -12.34 22.10
N ARG A 145 10.74 -13.04 22.58
CA ARG A 145 11.63 -12.53 23.61
C ARG A 145 12.37 -11.26 23.17
N LEU A 146 12.91 -11.23 21.94
CA LEU A 146 13.59 -10.02 21.40
C LEU A 146 12.66 -8.81 21.36
N LEU A 147 11.42 -9.00 20.92
CA LEU A 147 10.43 -7.93 20.84
C LEU A 147 9.97 -7.44 22.22
N HIS A 148 9.97 -8.32 23.21
CA HIS A 148 9.64 -7.99 24.59
C HIS A 148 10.81 -7.26 25.30
N ASP A 149 12.02 -7.80 25.18
CA ASP A 149 13.18 -7.32 25.95
C ASP A 149 13.77 -6.01 25.38
N ASP A 150 13.73 -5.81 24.05
CA ASP A 150 14.19 -4.59 23.40
C ASP A 150 13.29 -4.18 22.20
N PRO A 151 12.05 -3.73 22.47
CA PRO A 151 11.14 -3.30 21.42
C PRO A 151 11.67 -2.09 20.64
N ALA A 152 12.46 -1.21 21.27
CA ALA A 152 12.96 0.00 20.64
C ALA A 152 13.88 -0.31 19.45
N THR A 153 14.67 -1.38 19.56
CA THR A 153 15.57 -1.87 18.52
C THR A 153 14.85 -2.76 17.49
N TYR A 154 14.01 -3.70 17.94
CA TYR A 154 13.52 -4.77 17.07
C TYR A 154 12.12 -4.55 16.47
N LEU A 155 11.28 -3.67 17.03
CA LEU A 155 9.89 -3.57 16.59
C LEU A 155 9.74 -3.02 15.17
N ARG A 156 10.52 -2.02 14.79
CA ARG A 156 10.51 -1.47 13.42
C ARG A 156 10.89 -2.49 12.36
N PRO A 157 12.10 -3.11 12.40
CA PRO A 157 12.47 -4.11 11.40
C PRO A 157 11.53 -5.31 11.41
N ALA A 158 10.96 -5.65 12.59
CA ALA A 158 9.92 -6.66 12.68
C ALA A 158 8.64 -6.27 11.95
N ALA A 159 8.16 -5.04 12.12
CA ALA A 159 6.96 -4.58 11.44
C ALA A 159 7.16 -4.56 9.92
N GLU A 160 8.30 -4.06 9.45
CA GLU A 160 8.64 -3.97 8.03
C GLU A 160 8.58 -5.35 7.37
N THR A 161 9.16 -6.37 8.01
CA THR A 161 9.20 -7.72 7.46
C THR A 161 7.92 -8.53 7.72
N MET A 162 7.43 -8.55 8.95
CA MET A 162 6.35 -9.43 9.38
C MET A 162 4.99 -9.04 8.77
N LEU A 163 4.74 -7.75 8.54
CA LEU A 163 3.51 -7.32 7.86
C LEU A 163 3.44 -7.80 6.40
N HIS A 164 4.60 -7.97 5.75
CA HIS A 164 4.69 -8.60 4.43
C HIS A 164 4.47 -10.12 4.55
N LEU A 165 5.20 -10.79 5.46
CA LEU A 165 5.11 -12.23 5.66
C LEU A 165 3.74 -12.70 6.17
N GLY A 166 2.93 -11.81 6.76
CA GLY A 166 1.56 -12.10 7.20
C GLY A 166 0.64 -12.64 6.10
N ARG A 167 0.96 -12.37 4.82
CA ARG A 167 0.23 -12.88 3.65
C ARG A 167 0.58 -14.34 3.31
N ARG A 168 1.69 -14.86 3.85
CA ARG A 168 2.13 -16.25 3.63
C ARG A 168 1.36 -17.20 4.53
N ARG A 169 1.30 -18.47 4.11
CA ARG A 169 0.77 -19.56 4.94
C ARG A 169 1.55 -19.58 6.27
N ARG A 170 0.83 -19.64 7.40
CA ARG A 170 1.36 -19.58 8.78
C ARG A 170 1.94 -18.22 9.22
N GLY A 171 1.85 -17.17 8.41
CA GLY A 171 2.29 -15.81 8.76
C GLY A 171 1.44 -15.12 9.83
N GLY A 172 0.17 -15.51 9.97
CA GLY A 172 -0.76 -14.86 10.92
C GLY A 172 -0.30 -14.88 12.38
N PHE A 173 0.45 -15.89 12.81
CA PHE A 173 0.99 -15.94 14.18
C PHE A 173 1.96 -14.77 14.44
N GLY A 174 2.93 -14.56 13.55
CA GLY A 174 3.93 -13.50 13.73
C GLY A 174 3.30 -12.10 13.72
N VAL A 175 2.28 -11.87 12.89
CA VAL A 175 1.53 -10.60 12.90
C VAL A 175 0.84 -10.38 14.25
N ARG A 176 0.24 -11.40 14.85
CA ARG A 176 -0.36 -11.27 16.19
C ARG A 176 0.67 -10.93 17.26
N GLN A 177 1.85 -11.56 17.21
CA GLN A 177 2.94 -11.24 18.14
C GLN A 177 3.46 -9.82 17.95
N LEU A 178 3.51 -9.31 16.71
CA LEU A 178 3.84 -7.92 16.44
C LEU A 178 2.84 -6.95 17.11
N TYR A 179 1.54 -7.21 16.99
CA TYR A 179 0.51 -6.42 17.67
C TYR A 179 0.61 -6.49 19.20
N ALA A 180 0.87 -7.68 19.75
CA ALA A 180 1.05 -7.87 21.19
C ALA A 180 2.27 -7.08 21.69
N ALA A 181 3.43 -7.24 21.04
CA ALA A 181 4.65 -6.53 21.41
C ALA A 181 4.47 -5.02 21.33
N ALA A 182 3.75 -4.50 20.33
CA ALA A 182 3.52 -3.07 20.18
C ALA A 182 2.50 -2.48 21.17
N TYR A 183 1.72 -3.31 21.87
CA TYR A 183 0.68 -2.81 22.76
C TYR A 183 1.27 -2.09 23.99
N ASP A 184 2.37 -2.60 24.53
CA ASP A 184 2.95 -2.09 25.79
C ASP A 184 4.15 -1.15 25.60
N VAL A 185 4.55 -0.84 24.35
CA VAL A 185 5.72 0.03 24.11
C VAL A 185 5.45 1.49 24.46
N PRO A 186 6.49 2.30 24.74
CA PRO A 186 6.34 3.74 24.86
C PRO A 186 5.76 4.40 23.59
N ALA A 187 4.98 5.46 23.75
CA ALA A 187 4.30 6.13 22.63
C ALA A 187 5.29 6.65 21.56
N GLU A 188 6.48 7.06 22.00
CA GLU A 188 7.58 7.57 21.16
C GLU A 188 8.07 6.48 20.18
N VAL A 189 8.01 5.21 20.58
CA VAL A 189 8.34 4.09 19.68
C VAL A 189 7.33 3.99 18.55
N LEU A 190 6.03 4.07 18.86
CA LEU A 190 4.95 4.04 17.86
C LEU A 190 4.98 5.28 16.97
N GLU A 191 5.34 6.45 17.51
CA GLU A 191 5.53 7.68 16.74
C GLU A 191 6.63 7.56 15.69
N ARG A 192 7.77 6.95 16.05
CA ARG A 192 8.80 6.65 15.06
C ARG A 192 8.27 5.74 13.95
N LEU A 193 7.46 4.72 14.27
CA LEU A 193 6.88 3.84 13.26
C LEU A 193 5.93 4.57 12.29
N MET A 194 5.21 5.60 12.76
CA MET A 194 4.37 6.45 11.91
C MET A 194 5.15 7.19 10.82
N CYS A 195 6.45 7.40 11.01
CA CYS A 195 7.33 8.05 10.04
C CYS A 195 8.00 7.08 9.05
N SER A 196 7.67 5.78 9.07
CA SER A 196 8.25 4.82 8.14
C SER A 196 7.79 5.06 6.70
N VAL A 197 8.71 4.89 5.74
CA VAL A 197 8.43 4.98 4.29
C VAL A 197 7.58 3.80 3.79
N ASN A 198 7.62 2.66 4.49
CA ASN A 198 6.81 1.50 4.18
C ASN A 198 5.39 1.70 4.72
N SER A 199 4.43 2.05 3.86
CA SER A 199 3.05 2.37 4.23
C SER A 199 2.33 1.34 5.13
N ALA A 200 2.74 0.07 5.13
CA ALA A 200 2.19 -0.93 6.04
C ALA A 200 2.51 -0.61 7.51
N VAL A 201 3.68 -0.04 7.79
CA VAL A 201 4.19 0.22 9.15
C VAL A 201 3.46 1.38 9.81
N PRO A 202 3.29 2.57 9.18
CA PRO A 202 2.43 3.62 9.75
C PRO A 202 0.99 3.16 9.94
N ARG A 203 0.44 2.34 9.03
CA ARG A 203 -0.92 1.82 9.17
C ARG A 203 -1.07 0.90 10.38
N PHE A 204 -0.06 0.07 10.64
CA PHE A 204 0.03 -0.78 11.82
C PHE A 204 0.12 0.07 13.10
N ALA A 205 1.06 1.03 13.15
CA ALA A 205 1.24 1.88 14.31
C ALA A 205 -0.01 2.72 14.62
N PHE A 206 -0.66 3.26 13.58
CA PHE A 206 -1.93 3.98 13.71
C PHE A 206 -3.02 3.10 14.37
N GLU A 207 -3.12 1.84 13.95
CA GLU A 207 -4.12 0.91 14.49
C GLU A 207 -3.85 0.57 15.96
N VAL A 208 -2.58 0.33 16.32
CA VAL A 208 -2.16 0.09 17.71
C VAL A 208 -2.49 1.31 18.59
N ARG A 209 -2.05 2.51 18.19
CA ARG A 209 -2.32 3.76 18.94
C ARG A 209 -3.81 4.04 19.10
N THR A 210 -4.61 3.76 18.06
CA THR A 210 -6.07 3.90 18.12
C THR A 210 -6.68 2.95 19.16
N ARG A 211 -6.23 1.68 19.22
CA ARG A 211 -6.75 0.70 20.18
C ARG A 211 -6.33 0.98 21.62
N ARG A 212 -5.16 1.59 21.82
CA ARG A 212 -4.68 2.04 23.14
C ARG A 212 -5.37 3.30 23.63
N GLY A 213 -6.03 4.05 22.74
CA GLY A 213 -6.58 5.37 23.06
C GLY A 213 -5.53 6.47 23.13
N ASP A 214 -4.33 6.24 22.57
CA ASP A 214 -3.24 7.22 22.60
C ASP A 214 -3.52 8.45 21.71
N LEU A 215 -4.41 8.32 20.73
CA LEU A 215 -4.75 9.39 19.78
C LEU A 215 -5.99 10.14 20.27
N LYS A 216 -5.80 11.42 20.61
CA LYS A 216 -6.91 12.32 20.94
C LYS A 216 -7.66 12.73 19.68
N LEU A 217 -8.85 13.32 19.86
CA LEU A 217 -9.66 13.81 18.73
C LEU A 217 -8.87 14.75 17.81
N ASP A 218 -8.10 15.69 18.38
CA ASP A 218 -7.29 16.64 17.60
C ASP A 218 -6.19 15.97 16.77
N ASP A 219 -5.58 14.90 17.30
CA ASP A 219 -4.62 14.09 16.55
C ASP A 219 -5.28 13.40 15.37
N LEU A 220 -6.46 12.81 15.58
CA LEU A 220 -7.23 12.16 14.52
C LEU A 220 -7.70 13.16 13.46
N VAL A 221 -8.13 14.36 13.86
CA VAL A 221 -8.48 15.45 12.93
C VAL A 221 -7.26 15.83 12.09
N ARG A 222 -6.10 16.06 12.72
CA ARG A 222 -4.85 16.37 12.01
C ARG A 222 -4.49 15.26 11.02
N LEU A 223 -4.50 14.01 11.46
CA LEU A 223 -4.19 12.85 10.62
C LEU A 223 -5.16 12.72 9.44
N ALA A 224 -6.47 12.91 9.66
CA ALA A 224 -7.47 12.88 8.60
C ALA A 224 -7.21 13.95 7.53
N LEU A 225 -6.80 15.15 7.93
CA LEU A 225 -6.64 16.28 7.03
C LEU A 225 -5.29 16.30 6.29
N THR A 226 -4.21 15.82 6.90
CA THR A 226 -2.85 16.08 6.39
C THR A 226 -2.01 14.84 6.10
N HIS A 227 -2.36 13.66 6.63
CA HIS A 227 -1.49 12.48 6.49
C HIS A 227 -1.36 12.06 5.02
N SER A 228 -0.16 11.65 4.60
CA SER A 228 0.14 11.27 3.20
C SER A 228 -0.56 9.96 2.79
N ASP A 229 -0.59 8.98 3.69
CA ASP A 229 -1.27 7.69 3.48
C ASP A 229 -2.80 7.82 3.50
N LYS A 230 -3.45 7.42 2.39
CA LYS A 230 -4.91 7.43 2.23
C LYS A 230 -5.63 6.56 3.26
N GLY A 231 -5.10 5.39 3.58
CA GLY A 231 -5.74 4.45 4.51
C GLY A 231 -5.81 4.99 5.93
N ILE A 232 -4.77 5.72 6.36
CA ILE A 232 -4.78 6.44 7.64
C ILE A 232 -5.80 7.58 7.61
N ARG A 233 -5.83 8.40 6.56
CA ARG A 233 -6.82 9.48 6.44
C ARG A 233 -8.26 8.98 6.56
N VAL A 234 -8.60 7.90 5.86
CA VAL A 234 -9.95 7.29 5.92
C VAL A 234 -10.29 6.88 7.34
N ARG A 235 -9.44 6.05 7.97
CA ARG A 235 -9.74 5.51 9.31
C ARG A 235 -9.79 6.62 10.37
N ALA A 236 -8.91 7.62 10.28
CA ALA A 236 -8.95 8.78 11.16
C ALA A 236 -10.21 9.63 10.93
N GLY A 237 -10.57 9.92 9.67
CA GLY A 237 -11.76 10.69 9.32
C GLY A 237 -13.06 9.99 9.75
N GLU A 238 -13.15 8.67 9.61
CA GLU A 238 -14.27 7.87 10.11
C GLU A 238 -14.37 7.89 11.64
N ALA A 239 -13.24 7.77 12.34
CA ALA A 239 -13.21 7.84 13.81
C ALA A 239 -13.67 9.22 14.31
N VAL A 240 -13.13 10.30 13.74
CA VAL A 240 -13.54 11.68 14.05
C VAL A 240 -15.01 11.90 13.72
N ALA A 241 -15.48 11.48 12.55
CA ALA A 241 -16.87 11.68 12.16
C ALA A 241 -17.83 10.92 13.09
N ARG A 242 -17.46 9.70 13.51
CA ARG A 242 -18.24 8.92 14.49
C ARG A 242 -18.32 9.62 15.84
N ASP A 243 -17.19 10.07 16.38
CA ASP A 243 -17.14 10.81 17.65
C ASP A 243 -17.94 12.11 17.59
N ALA A 244 -17.79 12.86 16.51
CA ALA A 244 -18.50 14.12 16.31
C ALA A 244 -20.02 13.93 16.18
N VAL A 245 -20.48 12.84 15.55
CA VAL A 245 -21.91 12.47 15.56
C VAL A 245 -22.39 12.14 16.96
N TRP A 246 -21.63 11.34 17.72
CA TRP A 246 -22.00 10.95 19.08
C TRP A 246 -22.06 12.14 20.03
N THR A 247 -21.15 13.10 19.87
CA THR A 247 -21.02 14.29 20.73
C THR A 247 -21.71 15.54 20.19
N GLY A 248 -22.34 15.47 19.01
CA GLY A 248 -23.01 16.62 18.39
C GLY A 248 -22.07 17.73 17.89
N ARG A 249 -20.78 17.45 17.66
CA ARG A 249 -19.78 18.45 17.20
C ARG A 249 -19.86 18.69 15.70
N VAL A 250 -20.88 19.44 15.28
CA VAL A 250 -21.14 19.78 13.88
C VAL A 250 -19.99 20.57 13.24
N ASP A 251 -19.32 21.44 13.99
CA ASP A 251 -18.17 22.24 13.55
C ASP A 251 -17.00 21.37 13.07
N VAL A 252 -16.71 20.29 13.79
CA VAL A 252 -15.69 19.30 13.41
C VAL A 252 -16.07 18.61 12.11
N LEU A 253 -17.33 18.17 11.97
CA LEU A 253 -17.80 17.56 10.73
C LEU A 253 -17.70 18.51 9.54
N ARG A 254 -18.09 19.78 9.69
CA ARG A 254 -17.96 20.80 8.63
C ARG A 254 -16.49 21.01 8.24
N LYS A 255 -15.58 21.05 9.21
CA LYS A 255 -14.13 21.13 8.95
C LYS A 255 -13.64 19.95 8.10
N LEU A 256 -14.08 18.73 8.40
CA LEU A 256 -13.71 17.55 7.60
C LEU A 256 -14.40 17.53 6.22
N ALA A 257 -15.64 18.00 6.12
CA ALA A 257 -16.39 18.09 4.87
C ALA A 257 -15.75 19.07 3.86
N ALA A 258 -15.07 20.11 4.35
CA ALA A 258 -14.29 21.06 3.55
C ALA A 258 -12.92 20.52 3.10
N CYS A 259 -12.48 19.35 3.60
CA CYS A 259 -11.19 18.76 3.25
C CYS A 259 -11.09 18.51 1.74
N ARG A 260 -9.90 18.62 1.14
CA ARG A 260 -9.71 18.25 -0.28
C ARG A 260 -9.84 16.75 -0.55
N HIS A 261 -9.69 15.92 0.46
CA HIS A 261 -9.63 14.46 0.35
C HIS A 261 -11.05 13.87 0.36
N GLY A 262 -11.54 13.45 -0.82
CA GLY A 262 -12.93 13.01 -0.99
C GLY A 262 -13.35 11.88 -0.06
N GLU A 263 -12.40 10.99 0.28
CA GLU A 263 -12.60 9.89 1.23
C GLU A 263 -12.81 10.33 2.69
N VAL A 264 -12.33 11.52 3.07
CA VAL A 264 -12.57 12.11 4.40
C VAL A 264 -13.87 12.91 4.39
N ARG A 265 -14.09 13.67 3.30
CA ARG A 265 -15.30 14.49 3.12
C ARG A 265 -16.56 13.63 3.22
N ILE A 266 -16.59 12.47 2.56
CA ILE A 266 -17.79 11.63 2.52
C ILE A 266 -18.16 11.10 3.91
N SER A 267 -17.18 10.72 4.74
CA SER A 267 -17.42 10.30 6.12
C SER A 267 -18.01 11.44 6.96
N ALA A 268 -17.51 12.66 6.77
CA ALA A 268 -17.99 13.84 7.48
C ALA A 268 -19.40 14.27 7.04
N LEU A 269 -19.67 14.27 5.73
CA LEU A 269 -21.00 14.56 5.18
C LEU A 269 -22.02 13.50 5.60
N THR A 270 -21.61 12.22 5.68
CA THR A 270 -22.44 11.16 6.25
C THR A 270 -22.74 11.42 7.73
N GLY A 271 -21.78 11.96 8.48
CA GLY A 271 -22.00 12.41 9.85
C GLY A 271 -23.00 13.57 9.95
N LEU A 272 -22.86 14.60 9.10
CA LEU A 272 -23.80 15.73 9.02
C LEU A 272 -25.22 15.25 8.68
N ALA A 273 -25.35 14.31 7.76
CA ALA A 273 -26.62 13.66 7.42
C ALA A 273 -27.26 13.00 8.64
N ARG A 274 -26.49 12.26 9.44
CA ARG A 274 -26.98 11.61 10.68
C ARG A 274 -27.47 12.61 11.72
N LEU A 275 -26.91 13.82 11.73
CA LEU A 275 -27.32 14.91 12.60
C LEU A 275 -28.43 15.80 12.00
N GLY A 276 -28.95 15.46 10.81
CA GLY A 276 -30.08 16.16 10.20
C GLY A 276 -29.71 17.37 9.34
N HIS A 277 -28.42 17.63 9.07
CA HIS A 277 -27.96 18.75 8.24
C HIS A 277 -28.12 18.49 6.73
N TRP A 278 -29.33 18.12 6.31
CA TRP A 278 -29.63 17.71 4.94
C TRP A 278 -29.54 18.86 3.93
N GLU A 279 -29.90 20.08 4.33
CA GLU A 279 -29.86 21.26 3.45
C GLU A 279 -28.44 21.58 2.96
N GLU A 280 -27.45 21.54 3.86
CA GLU A 280 -26.03 21.73 3.52
C GLU A 280 -25.54 20.68 2.52
N ILE A 281 -26.03 19.45 2.64
CA ILE A 281 -25.64 18.32 1.79
C ILE A 281 -26.35 18.39 0.43
N ALA A 282 -27.61 18.81 0.40
CA ALA A 282 -28.39 19.02 -0.81
C ALA A 282 -27.73 20.07 -1.74
N GLY A 283 -27.02 21.05 -1.17
CA GLY A 283 -26.24 22.03 -1.92
C GLY A 283 -25.03 21.46 -2.69
N LEU A 284 -24.72 20.17 -2.55
CA LEU A 284 -23.55 19.52 -3.17
C LEU A 284 -23.89 18.67 -4.41
N LEU A 285 -25.02 18.93 -5.06
CA LEU A 285 -25.44 18.21 -6.28
C LEU A 285 -24.42 18.30 -7.42
N ASP A 286 -23.62 19.37 -7.51
CA ASP A 286 -22.56 19.49 -8.50
C ASP A 286 -21.14 19.23 -7.96
N ASP A 287 -21.03 18.53 -6.84
CA ASP A 287 -19.71 18.14 -6.34
C ASP A 287 -18.96 17.30 -7.39
N ARG A 288 -17.63 17.41 -7.41
CA ARG A 288 -16.77 16.61 -8.30
C ARG A 288 -16.83 15.11 -8.02
N SER A 289 -17.15 14.69 -6.79
CA SER A 289 -17.18 13.29 -6.38
C SER A 289 -18.55 12.66 -6.65
N THR A 290 -18.59 11.55 -7.40
CA THR A 290 -19.81 10.76 -7.64
C THR A 290 -20.48 10.32 -6.33
N LEU A 291 -19.70 9.91 -5.31
CA LEU A 291 -20.27 9.49 -4.02
C LEU A 291 -20.92 10.66 -3.27
N ILE A 292 -20.33 11.86 -3.35
CA ILE A 292 -20.90 13.05 -2.69
C ILE A 292 -22.17 13.49 -3.43
N ARG A 293 -22.18 13.48 -4.77
CA ARG A 293 -23.42 13.74 -5.54
C ARG A 293 -24.51 12.74 -5.25
N ALA A 294 -24.17 11.45 -5.07
CA ALA A 294 -25.15 10.44 -4.67
C ALA A 294 -25.76 10.75 -3.30
N LEU A 295 -24.93 11.16 -2.33
CA LEU A 295 -25.41 11.60 -1.02
C LEU A 295 -26.24 12.89 -1.10
N ALA A 296 -25.84 13.86 -1.92
CA ALA A 296 -26.60 15.09 -2.18
C ALA A 296 -27.98 14.79 -2.77
N ARG A 297 -28.08 13.86 -3.74
CA ARG A 297 -29.36 13.40 -4.29
C ARG A 297 -30.25 12.70 -3.26
N ASP A 298 -29.67 12.02 -2.27
CA ASP A 298 -30.45 11.48 -1.16
C ASP A 298 -30.95 12.59 -0.24
N ALA A 299 -30.09 13.56 0.06
CA ALA A 299 -30.44 14.72 0.89
C ALA A 299 -31.56 15.56 0.26
N THR A 300 -31.53 15.80 -1.06
CA THR A 300 -32.57 16.57 -1.75
C THR A 300 -33.95 15.92 -1.65
N ARG A 301 -34.03 14.58 -1.69
CA ARG A 301 -35.31 13.87 -1.47
C ARG A 301 -35.88 14.16 -0.07
N ARG A 302 -35.02 14.36 0.93
CA ARG A 302 -35.42 14.65 2.32
C ARG A 302 -35.80 16.11 2.52
N THR A 303 -35.30 17.02 1.68
CA THR A 303 -35.62 18.45 1.74
C THR A 303 -36.69 18.87 0.72
N GLY A 304 -37.29 17.91 -0.01
CA GLY A 304 -38.34 18.18 -1.00
C GLY A 304 -37.85 18.78 -2.32
N VAL A 305 -36.53 18.75 -2.59
CA VAL A 305 -35.94 19.23 -3.83
C VAL A 305 -35.85 18.08 -4.86
N ASP A 306 -36.39 18.31 -6.06
CA ASP A 306 -36.21 17.39 -7.19
C ASP A 306 -34.83 17.60 -7.83
N ALA A 307 -33.92 16.66 -7.59
CA ALA A 307 -32.57 16.69 -8.13
C ALA A 307 -32.52 16.69 -9.66
N VAL A 308 -33.44 16.01 -10.34
CA VAL A 308 -33.46 15.95 -11.82
C VAL A 308 -33.85 17.31 -12.39
N VAL A 309 -34.87 17.95 -11.81
CA VAL A 309 -35.25 19.32 -12.17
C VAL A 309 -34.09 20.29 -11.93
N TRP A 310 -33.40 20.15 -10.79
CA TRP A 310 -32.21 20.94 -10.49
C TRP A 310 -31.12 20.76 -11.55
N TYR A 311 -30.78 19.51 -11.90
CA TYR A 311 -29.75 19.25 -12.91
C TYR A 311 -30.14 19.76 -14.30
N ARG A 312 -31.41 19.64 -14.71
CA ARG A 312 -31.89 20.21 -15.98
C ARG A 312 -31.63 21.70 -16.04
N SER A 313 -31.95 22.43 -14.98
CA SER A 313 -31.67 23.87 -14.88
C SER A 313 -30.15 24.14 -14.88
N ALA A 314 -29.39 23.37 -14.10
CA ALA A 314 -27.96 23.56 -13.92
C ALA A 314 -27.12 23.29 -15.19
N VAL A 315 -27.56 22.42 -16.10
CA VAL A 315 -26.86 22.17 -17.37
C VAL A 315 -27.25 23.14 -18.48
N SER A 316 -28.37 23.86 -18.34
CA SER A 316 -28.87 24.82 -19.34
C SER A 316 -28.23 26.21 -19.25
N VAL A 317 -27.47 26.50 -18.18
CA VAL A 317 -26.72 27.77 -18.08
C VAL A 317 -25.52 27.78 -19.03
N ALA A 318 -24.97 28.96 -19.35
CA ALA A 318 -23.87 29.10 -20.31
C ALA A 318 -22.59 28.36 -19.88
N ASN A 319 -22.29 28.36 -18.57
CA ASN A 319 -21.07 27.77 -18.01
C ASN A 319 -21.44 26.78 -16.88
N PRO A 320 -21.98 25.60 -17.21
CA PRO A 320 -22.35 24.63 -16.19
C PRO A 320 -21.11 24.01 -15.56
N SER A 321 -21.19 23.70 -14.27
CA SER A 321 -20.09 23.01 -13.59
C SER A 321 -19.98 21.56 -14.10
N LEU A 322 -18.76 21.01 -14.08
CA LEU A 322 -18.53 19.65 -14.56
C LEU A 322 -19.29 18.60 -13.71
N GLY A 323 -19.50 18.89 -12.43
CA GLY A 323 -20.28 18.04 -11.54
C GLY A 323 -21.77 18.08 -11.85
N ALA A 324 -22.33 19.23 -12.27
CA ALA A 324 -23.71 19.30 -12.73
C ALA A 324 -23.93 18.44 -13.99
N ILE A 325 -23.03 18.51 -14.97
CA ILE A 325 -23.09 17.66 -16.18
C ILE A 325 -22.99 16.17 -15.80
N ALA A 326 -22.09 15.83 -14.87
CA ALA A 326 -21.93 14.46 -14.40
C ALA A 326 -23.17 13.95 -13.65
N GLY A 327 -23.69 14.73 -12.70
CA GLY A 327 -24.85 14.37 -11.90
C GLY A 327 -26.14 14.30 -12.73
N PHE A 328 -26.25 15.13 -13.77
CA PHE A 328 -27.30 15.02 -14.78
C PHE A 328 -27.25 13.69 -15.52
N ALA A 329 -26.06 13.27 -15.98
CA ALA A 329 -25.88 11.98 -16.62
C ALA A 329 -26.24 10.80 -15.70
N GLU A 330 -26.01 10.94 -14.40
CA GLU A 330 -26.31 9.91 -13.39
C GLU A 330 -27.80 9.81 -13.01
N SER A 331 -28.64 10.76 -13.43
CA SER A 331 -30.02 10.90 -12.94
C SER A 331 -31.06 11.13 -14.04
N GLY A 332 -30.64 11.66 -15.19
CA GLY A 332 -31.48 11.95 -16.34
C GLY A 332 -31.80 10.70 -17.15
N ARG A 333 -32.67 10.88 -18.15
CA ARG A 333 -33.04 9.85 -19.13
C ARG A 333 -32.47 10.18 -20.51
N ALA A 334 -32.65 9.28 -21.47
CA ALA A 334 -32.17 9.50 -22.85
C ALA A 334 -32.76 10.78 -23.48
N GLU A 335 -34.03 11.09 -23.21
CA GLU A 335 -34.72 12.26 -23.75
C GLU A 335 -34.15 13.58 -23.23
N ASP A 336 -33.52 13.53 -22.06
CA ASP A 336 -32.86 14.67 -21.43
C ASP A 336 -31.52 15.03 -22.11
N GLY A 337 -30.94 14.12 -22.89
CA GLY A 337 -29.65 14.30 -23.56
C GLY A 337 -29.56 15.54 -24.46
N ARG A 338 -30.68 15.96 -25.06
CA ARG A 338 -30.76 17.18 -25.89
C ARG A 338 -30.28 18.45 -25.17
N LEU A 339 -30.40 18.51 -23.84
CA LEU A 339 -29.94 19.65 -23.05
C LEU A 339 -28.41 19.78 -23.03
N LEU A 340 -27.67 18.73 -23.38
CA LEU A 340 -26.21 18.74 -23.43
C LEU A 340 -25.64 19.08 -24.82
N TYR A 341 -26.48 19.11 -25.87
CA TYR A 341 -26.01 19.37 -27.24
C TYR A 341 -25.31 20.74 -27.38
N PRO A 342 -25.78 21.84 -26.76
CA PRO A 342 -25.04 23.11 -26.81
C PRO A 342 -23.62 23.00 -26.25
N LEU A 343 -23.40 22.13 -25.26
CA LEU A 343 -22.12 21.95 -24.59
C LEU A 343 -21.07 21.25 -25.46
N LEU A 344 -21.48 20.59 -26.55
CA LEU A 344 -20.55 20.02 -27.53
C LEU A 344 -19.73 21.10 -28.25
N ARG A 345 -20.21 22.35 -28.31
CA ARG A 345 -19.51 23.50 -28.89
C ARG A 345 -18.91 24.44 -27.85
N HIS A 346 -18.92 24.05 -26.57
CA HIS A 346 -18.45 24.90 -25.49
C HIS A 346 -16.95 25.25 -25.65
N PRO A 347 -16.51 26.50 -25.39
CA PRO A 347 -15.12 26.91 -25.58
C PRO A 347 -14.14 26.09 -24.73
N VAL A 348 -14.54 25.70 -23.52
CA VAL A 348 -13.72 24.89 -22.61
C VAL A 348 -13.78 23.41 -22.98
N ALA A 349 -12.63 22.83 -23.35
CA ALA A 349 -12.52 21.43 -23.76
C ALA A 349 -12.94 20.41 -22.68
N ARG A 350 -12.78 20.74 -21.39
CA ARG A 350 -13.24 19.88 -20.29
C ARG A 350 -14.76 19.74 -20.28
N VAL A 351 -15.49 20.80 -20.59
CA VAL A 351 -16.96 20.79 -20.69
C VAL A 351 -17.40 19.96 -21.89
N ARG A 352 -16.80 20.19 -23.06
CA ARG A 352 -17.09 19.37 -24.26
C ARG A 352 -16.90 17.87 -24.00
N ALA A 353 -15.74 17.49 -23.45
CA ALA A 353 -15.45 16.08 -23.14
C ALA A 353 -16.42 15.49 -22.10
N GLN A 354 -16.81 16.29 -21.09
CA GLN A 354 -17.78 15.86 -20.08
C GLN A 354 -19.18 15.69 -20.68
N ALA A 355 -19.60 16.58 -21.58
CA ALA A 355 -20.87 16.50 -22.28
C ALA A 355 -20.95 15.25 -23.17
N VAL A 356 -19.91 14.96 -23.96
CA VAL A 356 -19.83 13.71 -24.74
C VAL A 356 -19.90 12.48 -23.84
N GLY A 357 -19.17 12.50 -22.72
CA GLY A 357 -19.20 11.41 -21.74
C GLY A 357 -20.58 11.21 -21.11
N ALA A 358 -21.28 12.29 -20.81
CA ALA A 358 -22.62 12.30 -20.25
C ALA A 358 -23.68 11.81 -21.25
N LEU A 359 -23.62 12.27 -22.50
CA LEU A 359 -24.50 11.79 -23.59
C LEU A 359 -24.37 10.29 -23.81
N ARG A 360 -23.15 9.74 -23.70
CA ARG A 360 -22.90 8.30 -23.76
C ARG A 360 -23.52 7.54 -22.58
N ILE A 361 -23.52 8.11 -21.37
CA ILE A 361 -24.13 7.47 -20.20
C ILE A 361 -25.66 7.46 -20.33
N LEU A 362 -26.24 8.52 -20.90
CA LEU A 362 -27.67 8.67 -21.13
C LEU A 362 -28.18 7.90 -22.36
N ASP A 363 -27.31 7.24 -23.12
CA ASP A 363 -27.64 6.63 -24.42
C ASP A 363 -28.30 7.60 -25.41
N ALA A 364 -27.75 8.82 -25.47
CA ALA A 364 -28.32 9.94 -26.23
C ALA A 364 -27.28 10.61 -27.16
N VAL A 365 -26.31 9.86 -27.66
CA VAL A 365 -25.19 10.40 -28.45
C VAL A 365 -25.67 10.85 -29.84
N PRO A 366 -25.58 12.15 -30.19
CA PRO A 366 -25.88 12.63 -31.54
C PRO A 366 -24.67 12.39 -32.46
N VAL A 367 -24.66 11.26 -33.16
CA VAL A 367 -23.52 10.79 -33.98
C VAL A 367 -22.97 11.88 -34.89
N ASP A 368 -23.83 12.59 -35.63
CA ASP A 368 -23.40 13.64 -36.56
C ASP A 368 -22.70 14.83 -35.89
N SER A 369 -23.05 15.12 -34.64
CA SER A 369 -22.42 16.20 -33.86
C SER A 369 -21.15 15.75 -33.15
N VAL A 370 -21.03 14.46 -32.80
CA VAL A 370 -19.87 13.90 -32.08
C VAL A 370 -18.78 13.43 -33.05
N ARG A 371 -19.13 12.99 -34.27
CA ARG A 371 -18.16 12.51 -35.27
C ARG A 371 -17.06 13.54 -35.59
N PRO A 372 -17.34 14.84 -35.82
CA PRO A 372 -16.27 15.83 -36.05
C PRO A 372 -15.35 16.05 -34.84
N MET A 373 -15.80 15.69 -33.63
CA MET A 373 -15.03 15.90 -32.40
C MET A 373 -13.85 14.92 -32.25
N VAL A 374 -13.72 13.92 -33.13
CA VAL A 374 -12.51 13.07 -33.22
C VAL A 374 -11.29 13.85 -33.71
N GLU A 375 -11.52 15.02 -34.32
CA GLU A 375 -10.49 15.96 -34.78
C GLU A 375 -10.36 17.17 -33.84
N ASP A 376 -10.99 17.12 -32.65
CA ASP A 376 -10.91 18.23 -31.68
C ASP A 376 -9.46 18.49 -31.24
N PRO A 377 -9.03 19.76 -31.12
CA PRO A 377 -7.67 20.11 -30.67
C PRO A 377 -7.28 19.51 -29.32
N SER A 378 -8.27 19.21 -28.46
CA SER A 378 -8.06 18.56 -27.17
C SER A 378 -8.14 17.05 -27.28
N ARG A 379 -7.01 16.38 -26.98
CA ARG A 379 -6.93 14.91 -26.83
C ARG A 379 -7.98 14.33 -25.88
N ARG A 380 -8.45 15.11 -24.89
CA ARG A 380 -9.49 14.68 -23.94
C ARG A 380 -10.83 14.52 -24.64
N VAL A 381 -11.16 15.44 -25.54
CA VAL A 381 -12.41 15.43 -26.31
C VAL A 381 -12.38 14.30 -27.32
N VAL A 382 -11.27 14.15 -28.05
CA VAL A 382 -11.07 13.05 -29.01
C VAL A 382 -11.29 11.68 -28.34
N ARG A 383 -10.67 11.44 -27.17
CA ARG A 383 -10.86 10.19 -26.42
C ARG A 383 -12.32 9.98 -26.00
N ALA A 384 -13.02 11.03 -25.58
CA ALA A 384 -14.42 10.93 -25.20
C ALA A 384 -15.31 10.62 -26.40
N ALA A 385 -15.06 11.26 -27.55
CA ALA A 385 -15.78 11.05 -28.81
C ALA A 385 -15.59 9.62 -29.33
N LEU A 386 -14.35 9.14 -29.41
CA LEU A 386 -14.05 7.77 -29.82
C LEU A 386 -14.73 6.74 -28.91
N LYS A 387 -14.71 6.97 -27.58
CA LYS A 387 -15.38 6.09 -26.63
C LYS A 387 -16.91 6.11 -26.82
N ALA A 388 -17.51 7.25 -27.13
CA ALA A 388 -18.95 7.36 -27.36
C ALA A 388 -19.40 6.66 -28.65
N LEU A 389 -18.65 6.85 -29.73
CA LEU A 389 -18.93 6.26 -31.04
C LEU A 389 -18.65 4.75 -31.07
N GLY A 390 -17.61 4.28 -30.35
CA GLY A 390 -17.26 2.86 -30.30
C GLY A 390 -18.18 1.98 -29.44
N THR A 391 -19.08 2.55 -28.65
CA THR A 391 -20.12 1.82 -27.90
C THR A 391 -21.43 1.65 -28.66
N GLN A 392 -21.56 2.22 -29.86
CA GLN A 392 -22.71 2.00 -30.74
C GLN A 392 -22.36 0.93 -31.78
N VAL A 393 -22.46 -0.34 -31.40
CA VAL A 393 -22.51 -1.48 -32.32
C VAL A 393 -23.71 -2.34 -31.97
#